data_AF-A0A1V2QJF8-F1
#
_entry.id   AF-A0A1V2QJF8-F1
#
_cell.length_a   1.000
_cell.length_b   1.000
_cell.length_c   1.000
_cell.angle_alpha   90.00
_cell.angle_beta   90.00
_cell.angle_gamma   90.00
#
_symmetry.space_group_name_H-M   'P 1'
#
loop_
_entity.id
_entity.type
_entity.pdbx_description
1 polymer ?
#
loop_
_entity_poly.entity_id
_entity_poly.type
_entity_poly.pdbx_seq_one_letter_code
_entity_poly.pdbx_strand_id
1 'polypeptide(L)'
;MLGVVSPVTGNRAAADRPILTDREARLLELRAFGATNAEIARRLSLTSRGLDYNIRQLAKKIGCPASSSAMVAANSLPLREVRDRIQVARAAGTNELWLEQLPQERDSSILAAEFLHTAPSARVGTAILPMYLRHPVATAQLAATMAELSDGRFMLGLGLSNPFVNDYMLGCAQGPPLCVVREYATIVRTLLREGSVEFEGKHFTARIRYDAPLEHDVPVYLAGMRAKMIRLAVELGDGLLLWLCSSRYVRDTVVPAVRQACAEFGKSSADFPIRAVVLVRSDEDRAQAKVNL
;
A
#
# COMPACT_ATOMS: atom_id res chain seq x y z
N MET A 1 16.19 -5.82 12.20
CA MET A 1 15.73 -4.51 12.71
C MET A 1 14.44 -4.09 12.00
N LEU A 2 13.34 -4.78 12.31
CA LEU A 2 11.98 -4.41 11.92
C LEU A 2 11.19 -4.33 13.24
N GLY A 3 11.04 -3.11 13.74
CA GLY A 3 10.23 -2.82 14.90
C GLY A 3 8.76 -3.09 14.58
N VAL A 4 8.11 -3.90 15.41
CA VAL A 4 6.65 -3.96 15.45
C VAL A 4 6.18 -2.60 15.94
N VAL A 5 5.74 -1.74 15.02
CA VAL A 5 4.96 -0.56 15.38
C VAL A 5 3.55 -1.06 15.60
N SER A 6 3.21 -1.27 16.88
CA SER A 6 1.81 -1.32 17.32
C SER A 6 1.07 -0.11 16.75
N PRO A 7 -0.21 -0.21 16.34
CA PRO A 7 -1.02 0.99 16.26
C PRO A 7 -0.96 1.60 17.66
N VAL A 8 -0.41 2.81 17.75
CA VAL A 8 -0.60 3.62 18.94
C VAL A 8 -2.03 4.10 18.84
N THR A 9 -2.94 3.26 19.35
CA THR A 9 -4.31 3.65 19.65
C THR A 9 -4.26 4.85 20.57
N GLY A 10 -5.05 5.87 20.23
CA GLY A 10 -5.23 7.05 21.07
C GLY A 10 -5.65 6.65 22.48
N ASN A 11 -5.05 7.31 23.46
CA ASN A 11 -5.52 7.50 24.83
C ASN A 11 -6.50 6.45 25.39
N ARG A 12 -6.07 5.19 25.45
CA ARG A 12 -6.56 4.26 26.44
C ARG A 12 -5.78 4.53 27.72
N ALA A 13 -6.49 4.82 28.81
CA ALA A 13 -5.89 5.01 30.14
C ALA A 13 -4.85 3.90 30.40
N ALA A 14 -3.79 4.18 31.17
CA ALA A 14 -2.71 3.23 31.45
C ALA A 14 -3.18 1.82 31.92
N ALA A 15 -4.44 1.72 32.37
CA ALA A 15 -5.15 0.50 32.75
C ALA A 15 -5.58 -0.42 31.59
N ASP A 16 -5.49 -0.01 30.32
CA ASP A 16 -6.12 -0.72 29.19
C ASP A 16 -5.11 -1.14 28.10
N ARG A 17 -3.84 -1.32 28.50
CA ARG A 17 -2.80 -1.91 27.65
C ARG A 17 -2.96 -3.44 27.63
N PRO A 18 -2.88 -4.10 26.46
CA PRO A 18 -3.00 -5.55 26.38
C PRO A 18 -1.87 -6.22 27.17
N ILE A 19 -2.24 -7.04 28.16
CA ILE A 19 -1.29 -7.80 28.98
C ILE A 19 -0.73 -8.93 28.13
N LEU A 20 0.54 -8.81 27.72
CA LEU A 20 1.23 -9.85 26.97
C LEU A 20 1.68 -10.98 27.89
N THR A 21 1.57 -12.22 27.39
CA THR A 21 2.27 -13.36 28.01
C THR A 21 3.77 -13.24 27.77
N ASP A 22 4.59 -13.90 28.61
CA ASP A 22 6.05 -13.92 28.44
C ASP A 22 6.47 -14.39 27.05
N ARG A 23 5.73 -15.36 26.49
CA ARG A 23 5.96 -15.86 25.14
C ARG A 23 5.68 -14.81 24.07
N GLU A 24 4.58 -14.07 24.19
CA GLU A 24 4.21 -12.98 23.27
C GLU A 24 5.22 -11.82 23.34
N ALA A 25 5.64 -11.44 24.55
CA ALA A 25 6.66 -10.43 24.76
C ALA A 25 8.00 -10.86 24.15
N ARG A 26 8.42 -12.11 24.36
CA ARG A 26 9.65 -12.67 23.80
C ARG A 26 9.61 -12.79 22.28
N LEU A 27 8.46 -13.12 21.71
CA LEU A 27 8.24 -13.12 20.25
C LEU A 27 8.47 -11.72 19.67
N LEU A 28 7.84 -10.69 20.25
CA LEU A 28 8.04 -9.29 19.83
C LEU A 28 9.49 -8.86 19.94
N GLU A 29 10.15 -9.20 21.05
CA GLU A 29 11.55 -8.87 21.31
C GLU A 29 12.47 -9.50 20.26
N LEU A 30 12.36 -10.82 20.05
CA LEU A 30 13.15 -11.53 19.03
C LEU A 30 12.92 -10.92 17.64
N ARG A 31 11.67 -10.59 17.31
CA ARG A 31 11.32 -9.95 16.04
C ARG A 31 11.91 -8.55 15.91
N ALA A 32 11.85 -7.74 16.97
CA ALA A 32 12.41 -6.38 17.01
C ALA A 32 13.93 -6.42 16.78
N PHE A 33 14.61 -7.42 17.34
CA PHE A 33 16.04 -7.67 17.10
C PHE A 33 16.34 -8.35 15.76
N GLY A 34 15.34 -8.55 14.92
CA GLY A 34 15.49 -9.02 13.54
C GLY A 34 15.61 -10.53 13.38
N ALA A 35 15.21 -11.31 14.38
CA ALA A 35 15.19 -12.76 14.26
C ALA A 35 14.21 -13.23 13.17
N THR A 36 14.62 -14.23 12.38
CA THR A 36 13.78 -14.83 11.34
C THR A 36 12.66 -15.67 11.95
N ASN A 37 11.65 -16.04 11.15
CA ASN A 37 10.58 -16.92 11.64
C ASN A 37 11.14 -18.26 12.14
N ALA A 38 12.15 -18.82 11.46
CA ALA A 38 12.80 -20.06 11.89
C ALA A 38 13.56 -19.88 13.22
N GLU A 39 14.25 -18.76 13.40
CA GLU A 39 14.95 -18.45 14.65
C GLU A 39 13.99 -18.24 15.82
N ILE A 40 12.88 -17.53 15.59
CA ILE A 40 11.84 -17.32 16.60
C ILE A 40 11.16 -18.65 16.93
N ALA A 41 10.76 -19.43 15.93
CA ALA A 41 10.14 -20.74 16.13
C ALA A 41 11.05 -21.65 16.97
N ARG A 42 12.33 -21.74 16.63
CA ARG A 42 13.33 -22.50 17.39
C ARG A 42 13.50 -21.97 18.83
N ARG A 43 13.66 -20.66 19.01
CA ARG A 43 13.90 -20.04 20.33
C ARG A 43 12.67 -20.08 21.24
N LEU A 44 11.47 -20.20 20.68
CA LEU A 44 10.22 -20.33 21.42
C LEU A 44 9.70 -21.77 21.45
N SER A 45 10.46 -22.73 20.93
CA SER A 45 10.06 -24.14 20.81
C SER A 45 8.69 -24.32 20.14
N LEU A 46 8.43 -23.55 19.08
CA LEU A 46 7.22 -23.59 18.27
C LEU A 46 7.48 -24.29 16.93
N THR A 47 6.46 -24.96 16.41
CA THR A 47 6.41 -25.31 14.98
C THR A 47 6.16 -24.06 14.14
N SER A 48 6.41 -24.12 12.83
CA SER A 48 6.11 -22.99 11.92
C SER A 48 4.63 -22.57 11.99
N ARG A 49 3.72 -23.56 11.98
CA ARG A 49 2.28 -23.31 12.16
C ARG A 49 1.95 -22.72 13.54
N GLY A 50 2.66 -23.16 14.58
CA GLY A 50 2.54 -22.62 15.93
C GLY A 50 2.98 -21.16 16.01
N LEU A 51 4.09 -20.80 15.36
CA LEU A 51 4.55 -19.42 15.29
C LEU A 51 3.52 -18.53 14.57
N ASP A 52 3.00 -18.96 13.41
CA ASP A 52 1.99 -18.19 12.67
C ASP A 52 0.71 -17.98 13.48
N TYR A 53 0.28 -18.99 14.24
CA TYR A 53 -0.83 -18.85 15.17
C TYR A 53 -0.53 -17.80 16.24
N ASN A 54 0.65 -17.83 16.87
CA ASN A 54 1.03 -16.87 17.91
C ASN A 54 1.14 -15.45 17.36
N ILE A 55 1.69 -15.26 16.16
CA ILE A 55 1.74 -13.94 15.49
C ILE A 55 0.32 -13.40 15.25
N ARG A 56 -0.61 -14.24 14.76
CA ARG A 56 -2.01 -13.83 14.52
C ARG A 56 -2.74 -13.49 15.80
N GLN A 57 -2.60 -14.29 16.87
CA GLN A 57 -3.24 -14.00 18.16
C GLN A 57 -2.68 -12.72 18.79
N LEU A 58 -1.35 -12.55 18.74
CA LEU A 58 -0.69 -11.36 19.22
C LEU A 58 -1.14 -10.10 18.47
N ALA A 59 -1.22 -10.15 17.13
CA ALA A 59 -1.70 -9.04 16.32
C ALA A 59 -3.15 -8.63 16.69
N LYS A 60 -4.06 -9.62 16.85
CA LYS A 60 -5.42 -9.39 17.35
C LYS A 60 -5.41 -8.74 18.74
N LYS A 61 -4.58 -9.24 19.64
CA LYS A 61 -4.49 -8.79 21.04
C LYS A 61 -3.96 -7.37 21.20
N ILE A 62 -3.03 -6.95 20.34
CA ILE A 62 -2.48 -5.57 20.34
C ILE A 62 -3.27 -4.59 19.47
N GLY A 63 -4.43 -5.01 18.95
CA GLY A 63 -5.28 -4.16 18.11
C GLY A 63 -4.64 -3.78 16.78
N CYS A 64 -3.58 -4.48 16.36
CA CYS A 64 -3.02 -4.34 15.01
C CYS A 64 -3.86 -5.23 14.10
N PRO A 65 -4.76 -4.68 13.26
CA PRO A 65 -5.43 -5.52 12.28
C PRO A 65 -4.35 -6.16 11.44
N ALA A 66 -4.25 -7.49 11.51
CA ALA A 66 -3.38 -8.26 10.64
C ALA A 66 -3.99 -8.24 9.23
N SER A 67 -3.96 -7.10 8.55
CA SER A 67 -4.02 -7.10 7.10
C SER A 67 -2.65 -7.58 6.64
N SER A 68 -2.54 -8.88 6.40
CA SER A 68 -1.44 -9.47 5.65
C SER A 68 -1.56 -8.98 4.22
N SER A 69 -0.70 -8.04 3.85
CA SER A 69 -0.63 -7.50 2.49
C SER A 69 0.57 -8.12 1.78
N ALA A 70 0.43 -8.46 0.49
CA ALA A 70 1.54 -8.89 -0.34
C ALA A 70 1.60 -8.05 -1.62
N MET A 71 2.80 -7.59 -1.95
CA MET A 71 3.10 -7.13 -3.32
C MET A 71 3.35 -8.36 -4.17
N VAL A 72 2.67 -8.47 -5.31
CA VAL A 72 2.81 -9.61 -6.21
C VAL A 72 3.47 -9.13 -7.50
N ALA A 73 4.79 -9.28 -7.57
CA ALA A 73 5.57 -8.99 -8.76
C ALA A 73 5.24 -9.99 -9.87
N ALA A 74 4.26 -9.63 -10.71
CA ALA A 74 3.73 -10.50 -11.76
C ALA A 74 3.73 -9.86 -13.14
N ASN A 75 4.01 -8.57 -13.25
CA ASN A 75 3.82 -7.79 -14.48
C ASN A 75 4.73 -8.24 -15.63
N SER A 76 5.90 -8.81 -15.31
CA SER A 76 6.82 -9.39 -16.30
C SER A 76 6.49 -10.85 -16.67
N LEU A 77 5.65 -11.56 -15.92
CA LEU A 77 5.41 -13.00 -16.12
C LEU A 77 4.40 -13.28 -17.24
N PRO A 78 4.49 -14.44 -17.93
CA PRO A 78 3.40 -14.92 -18.77
C PRO A 78 2.06 -14.94 -18.01
N LEU A 79 0.96 -14.53 -18.65
CA LEU A 79 -0.33 -14.35 -17.96
C LEU A 79 -0.82 -15.62 -17.22
N ARG A 80 -0.52 -16.81 -17.74
CA ARG A 80 -0.82 -18.09 -17.07
C ARG A 80 -0.15 -18.21 -15.69
N GLU A 81 1.06 -17.68 -15.53
CA GLU A 81 1.86 -17.74 -14.29
C GLU A 81 1.47 -16.65 -13.29
N VAL A 82 0.81 -15.57 -13.76
CA VAL A 82 0.25 -14.53 -12.89
C VAL A 82 -0.76 -15.13 -11.92
N ARG A 83 -1.62 -16.03 -12.42
CA ARG A 83 -2.63 -16.74 -11.63
C ARG A 83 -1.99 -17.56 -10.50
N ASP A 84 -0.92 -18.28 -10.81
CA ASP A 84 -0.21 -19.10 -9.83
C ASP A 84 0.36 -18.22 -8.70
N ARG A 85 0.91 -17.05 -9.04
CA ARG A 85 1.41 -16.07 -8.05
C ARG A 85 0.31 -15.54 -7.14
N ILE A 86 -0.87 -15.25 -7.68
CA ILE A 86 -2.04 -14.83 -6.89
C ILE A 86 -2.42 -15.94 -5.90
N GLN A 87 -2.49 -17.19 -6.36
CA GLN A 87 -2.87 -18.32 -5.50
C GLN A 87 -1.85 -18.59 -4.39
N VAL A 88 -0.54 -18.44 -4.69
CA VAL A 88 0.51 -18.54 -3.66
C VAL A 88 0.36 -17.45 -2.59
N ALA A 89 0.14 -16.19 -3.00
CA ALA A 89 -0.10 -15.10 -2.05
C ALA A 89 -1.34 -15.37 -1.18
N ARG A 90 -2.43 -15.84 -1.80
CA ARG A 90 -3.66 -16.24 -1.11
C ARG A 90 -3.45 -17.37 -0.12
N ALA A 91 -2.72 -18.41 -0.50
CA ALA A 91 -2.39 -19.54 0.38
C ALA A 91 -1.53 -19.12 1.59
N ALA A 92 -0.73 -18.06 1.44
CA ALA A 92 -0.01 -17.42 2.55
C ALA A 92 -0.93 -16.62 3.50
N GLY A 93 -2.23 -16.57 3.21
CA GLY A 93 -3.24 -15.91 4.05
C GLY A 93 -3.28 -14.40 3.90
N THR A 94 -2.88 -13.85 2.74
CA THR A 94 -2.92 -12.41 2.47
C THR A 94 -4.32 -11.95 2.06
N ASN A 95 -4.77 -10.85 2.65
CA ASN A 95 -6.09 -10.26 2.40
C ASN A 95 -6.03 -8.99 1.54
N GLU A 96 -4.85 -8.40 1.39
CA GLU A 96 -4.60 -7.32 0.44
C GLU A 96 -3.51 -7.76 -0.55
N LEU A 97 -3.77 -7.61 -1.83
CA LEU A 97 -2.79 -7.85 -2.90
C LEU A 97 -2.46 -6.51 -3.55
N TRP A 98 -1.18 -6.24 -3.75
CA TRP A 98 -0.70 -5.01 -4.35
C TRP A 98 0.10 -5.31 -5.62
N LEU A 99 0.00 -4.40 -6.59
CA LEU A 99 0.64 -4.47 -7.90
C LEU A 99 1.46 -3.22 -8.18
N GLU A 100 2.73 -3.37 -8.52
CA GLU A 100 3.58 -2.31 -9.05
C GLU A 100 3.48 -2.21 -10.57
N GLN A 101 3.73 -1.02 -11.14
CA GLN A 101 3.90 -0.87 -12.59
C GLN A 101 5.27 -0.25 -12.90
N LEU A 102 6.12 -1.02 -13.59
CA LEU A 102 7.33 -0.51 -14.22
C LEU A 102 7.09 -0.19 -15.70
N PRO A 103 7.83 0.75 -16.31
CA PRO A 103 7.57 1.23 -17.66
C PRO A 103 7.76 0.14 -18.75
N GLN A 104 8.60 -0.85 -18.51
CA GLN A 104 8.88 -1.96 -19.43
C GLN A 104 7.99 -3.19 -19.22
N GLU A 105 7.04 -3.14 -18.29
CA GLU A 105 6.21 -4.29 -17.92
C GLU A 105 4.76 -4.13 -18.37
N ARG A 106 3.96 -5.18 -18.13
CA ARG A 106 2.53 -5.13 -18.39
C ARG A 106 1.85 -4.07 -17.53
N ASP A 107 0.75 -3.57 -18.07
CA ASP A 107 -0.07 -2.59 -17.40
C ASP A 107 -0.78 -3.17 -16.15
N SER A 108 -0.57 -2.54 -15.01
CA SER A 108 -1.09 -3.01 -13.72
C SER A 108 -2.59 -2.89 -13.61
N SER A 109 -3.23 -1.99 -14.36
CA SER A 109 -4.67 -1.86 -14.29
C SER A 109 -5.36 -3.09 -14.87
N ILE A 110 -4.86 -3.61 -15.99
CA ILE A 110 -5.43 -4.81 -16.59
C ILE A 110 -5.18 -6.04 -15.70
N LEU A 111 -3.99 -6.13 -15.09
CA LEU A 111 -3.69 -7.20 -14.13
C LEU A 111 -4.52 -7.08 -12.85
N ALA A 112 -4.81 -5.88 -12.37
CA ALA A 112 -5.65 -5.70 -11.18
C ALA A 112 -7.06 -6.29 -11.39
N ALA A 113 -7.63 -6.20 -12.58
CA ALA A 113 -8.90 -6.85 -12.90
C ALA A 113 -8.81 -8.39 -12.79
N GLU A 114 -7.73 -9.01 -13.32
CA GLU A 114 -7.50 -10.46 -13.17
C GLU A 114 -7.33 -10.87 -11.70
N PHE A 115 -6.66 -10.04 -10.89
CA PHE A 115 -6.51 -10.26 -9.46
C PHE A 115 -7.85 -10.20 -8.73
N LEU A 116 -8.66 -9.19 -9.03
CA LEU A 116 -9.99 -9.02 -8.44
C LEU A 116 -10.91 -10.18 -8.78
N HIS A 117 -10.81 -10.71 -10.00
CA HIS A 117 -11.56 -11.88 -10.47
C HIS A 117 -11.08 -13.18 -9.82
N THR A 118 -9.76 -13.40 -9.76
CA THR A 118 -9.19 -14.68 -9.31
C THR A 118 -9.10 -14.81 -7.79
N ALA A 119 -9.18 -13.69 -7.06
CA ALA A 119 -9.17 -13.64 -5.60
C ALA A 119 -10.44 -12.93 -5.06
N PRO A 120 -11.62 -13.59 -5.08
CA PRO A 120 -12.94 -12.97 -4.84
C PRO A 120 -13.18 -12.45 -3.41
N SER A 121 -12.19 -12.48 -2.53
CA SER A 121 -12.24 -11.92 -1.16
C SER A 121 -11.05 -11.03 -0.82
N ALA A 122 -10.07 -10.91 -1.72
CA ALA A 122 -8.93 -10.04 -1.49
C ALA A 122 -9.28 -8.62 -1.92
N ARG A 123 -8.78 -7.64 -1.16
CA ARG A 123 -8.65 -6.27 -1.65
C ARG A 123 -7.46 -6.21 -2.58
N VAL A 124 -7.56 -5.47 -3.67
CA VAL A 124 -6.48 -5.34 -4.66
C VAL A 124 -6.15 -3.88 -4.83
N GLY A 125 -4.87 -3.53 -4.76
CA GLY A 125 -4.45 -2.15 -4.97
C GLY A 125 -3.24 -2.01 -5.89
N THR A 126 -3.09 -0.82 -6.45
CA THR A 126 -1.89 -0.46 -7.22
C THR A 126 -0.89 0.25 -6.30
N ALA A 127 0.40 -0.04 -6.42
CA ALA A 127 1.47 0.59 -5.64
C ALA A 127 2.74 0.80 -6.49
N ILE A 128 2.68 1.63 -7.53
CA ILE A 128 1.59 2.56 -7.89
C ILE A 128 1.15 2.39 -9.35
N LEU A 129 0.00 2.97 -9.69
CA LEU A 129 -0.37 3.27 -11.06
C LEU A 129 0.27 4.63 -11.45
N PRO A 130 1.06 4.69 -12.53
CA PRO A 130 1.81 5.88 -12.92
C PRO A 130 0.89 6.95 -13.51
N MET A 131 0.90 8.15 -12.92
CA MET A 131 0.05 9.26 -13.33
C MET A 131 0.34 9.78 -14.74
N TYR A 132 1.57 9.66 -15.25
CA TYR A 132 1.97 10.20 -16.56
C TYR A 132 1.49 9.35 -17.74
N LEU A 133 1.06 8.11 -17.52
CA LEU A 133 0.59 7.26 -18.62
C LEU A 133 -0.88 7.53 -18.99
N ARG A 134 -1.63 8.27 -18.15
CA ARG A 134 -3.08 8.43 -18.31
C ARG A 134 -3.56 9.78 -17.81
N HIS A 135 -4.50 10.37 -18.53
CA HIS A 135 -5.25 11.53 -18.04
C HIS A 135 -6.01 11.19 -16.74
N PRO A 136 -6.12 12.09 -15.75
CA PRO A 136 -6.81 11.82 -14.49
C PRO A 136 -8.26 11.35 -14.66
N VAL A 137 -8.98 11.84 -15.68
CA VAL A 137 -10.32 11.37 -16.01
C VAL A 137 -10.34 9.88 -16.34
N ALA A 138 -9.42 9.42 -17.19
CA ALA A 138 -9.34 8.00 -17.57
C ALA A 138 -8.98 7.12 -16.36
N THR A 139 -8.15 7.62 -15.45
CA THR A 139 -7.81 6.92 -14.21
C THR A 139 -8.98 6.85 -13.23
N ALA A 140 -9.80 7.89 -13.12
CA ALA A 140 -11.02 7.85 -12.33
C ALA A 140 -12.03 6.84 -12.89
N GLN A 141 -12.25 6.84 -14.21
CA GLN A 141 -13.12 5.87 -14.89
C GLN A 141 -12.67 4.42 -14.64
N LEU A 142 -11.37 4.16 -14.82
CA LEU A 142 -10.74 2.88 -14.51
C LEU A 142 -11.01 2.44 -13.07
N ALA A 143 -10.83 3.35 -12.11
CA ALA A 143 -10.99 3.03 -10.70
C ALA A 143 -12.46 2.79 -10.32
N ALA A 144 -13.39 3.56 -10.87
CA ALA A 144 -14.83 3.35 -10.71
C ALA A 144 -15.24 1.97 -11.25
N THR A 145 -14.83 1.64 -12.48
CA THR A 145 -15.09 0.33 -13.08
C THR A 145 -14.52 -0.82 -12.26
N MET A 146 -13.31 -0.68 -11.70
CA MET A 146 -12.74 -1.73 -10.85
C MET A 146 -13.44 -1.87 -9.52
N ALA A 147 -13.94 -0.79 -8.94
CA ALA A 147 -14.70 -0.84 -7.70
C ALA A 147 -16.03 -1.55 -7.91
N GLU A 148 -16.76 -1.23 -8.99
CA GLU A 148 -17.99 -1.93 -9.39
C GLU A 148 -17.73 -3.41 -9.71
N LEU A 149 -16.70 -3.70 -10.53
CA LEU A 149 -16.29 -5.08 -10.86
C LEU A 149 -16.00 -5.94 -9.63
N SER A 150 -15.67 -5.31 -8.50
CA SER A 150 -15.18 -5.99 -7.32
C SER A 150 -15.97 -5.78 -6.05
N ASP A 151 -17.13 -5.13 -6.11
CA ASP A 151 -17.93 -4.79 -4.92
C ASP A 151 -17.09 -4.01 -3.89
N GLY A 152 -16.41 -2.95 -4.35
CA GLY A 152 -15.62 -2.03 -3.51
C GLY A 152 -14.27 -2.56 -3.02
N ARG A 153 -13.72 -3.65 -3.59
CA ARG A 153 -12.45 -4.23 -3.15
C ARG A 153 -11.20 -3.58 -3.75
N PHE A 154 -11.36 -2.74 -4.77
CA PHE A 154 -10.24 -2.06 -5.42
C PHE A 154 -9.71 -0.86 -4.61
N MET A 155 -8.39 -0.65 -4.61
CA MET A 155 -7.70 0.47 -3.97
C MET A 155 -6.76 1.14 -4.97
N LEU A 156 -7.01 2.41 -5.29
CA LEU A 156 -6.24 3.12 -6.28
C LEU A 156 -5.00 3.77 -5.65
N GLY A 157 -3.82 3.18 -5.83
CA GLY A 157 -2.58 3.86 -5.47
C GLY A 157 -1.94 4.56 -6.66
N LEU A 158 -1.63 5.84 -6.49
CA LEU A 158 -1.11 6.73 -7.52
C LEU A 158 0.27 7.28 -7.16
N GLY A 159 1.07 7.52 -8.19
CA GLY A 159 2.35 8.20 -8.03
C GLY A 159 2.88 8.74 -9.35
N LEU A 160 3.78 9.72 -9.25
CA LEU A 160 4.43 10.33 -10.41
C LEU A 160 5.57 9.49 -10.99
N SER A 161 6.05 8.43 -10.33
CA SER A 161 7.36 7.82 -10.60
C SER A 161 8.53 8.81 -10.41
N ASN A 162 9.69 8.48 -10.96
CA ASN A 162 10.93 9.24 -10.84
C ASN A 162 11.30 9.96 -12.16
N PRO A 163 12.16 11.01 -12.11
CA PRO A 163 12.53 11.77 -13.30
C PRO A 163 13.22 10.95 -14.40
N PHE A 164 13.93 9.87 -14.04
CA PHE A 164 14.56 9.01 -15.03
C PHE A 164 13.50 8.30 -15.90
N VAL A 165 12.43 7.80 -15.30
CA VAL A 165 11.33 7.20 -16.07
C VAL A 165 10.58 8.26 -16.86
N ASN A 166 10.20 9.37 -16.21
CA ASN A 166 9.32 10.35 -16.84
C ASN A 166 10.03 11.10 -17.97
N ASP A 167 11.19 11.68 -17.70
CA ASP A 167 11.86 12.59 -18.63
C ASP A 167 12.71 11.80 -19.63
N TYR A 168 13.57 10.89 -19.13
CA TYR A 168 14.53 10.18 -19.97
C TYR A 168 13.90 9.03 -20.76
N MET A 169 13.12 8.16 -20.12
CA MET A 169 12.55 7.00 -20.82
C MET A 169 11.32 7.37 -21.67
N LEU A 170 10.51 8.33 -21.22
CA LEU A 170 9.18 8.59 -21.78
C LEU A 170 9.00 10.00 -22.37
N GLY A 171 9.95 10.92 -22.17
CA GLY A 171 9.82 12.30 -22.66
C GLY A 171 8.65 13.07 -22.06
N CYS A 172 8.08 12.58 -20.95
CA CYS A 172 6.91 13.14 -20.28
C CYS A 172 7.35 14.20 -19.27
N ALA A 173 7.73 15.39 -19.74
CA ALA A 173 8.09 16.51 -18.87
C ALA A 173 6.87 16.95 -18.04
N GLN A 174 6.82 16.50 -16.79
CA GLN A 174 5.81 16.91 -15.83
C GLN A 174 6.40 18.07 -15.03
N GLY A 175 5.67 19.18 -14.90
CA GLY A 175 6.12 20.34 -14.12
C GLY A 175 6.37 19.99 -12.64
N PRO A 176 6.39 20.98 -11.74
CA PRO A 176 6.71 20.73 -10.33
C PRO A 176 5.87 19.58 -9.74
N PRO A 177 6.49 18.47 -9.25
CA PRO A 177 5.77 17.25 -8.89
C PRO A 177 4.59 17.43 -7.95
N LEU A 178 4.70 18.34 -6.96
CA LEU A 178 3.63 18.65 -6.03
C LEU A 178 2.39 19.25 -6.72
N CYS A 179 2.59 20.12 -7.72
CA CYS A 179 1.49 20.72 -8.47
C CYS A 179 0.79 19.67 -9.32
N VAL A 180 1.56 18.86 -10.04
CA VAL A 180 1.02 17.81 -10.91
C VAL A 180 0.22 16.78 -10.11
N VAL A 181 0.75 16.26 -8.99
CA VAL A 181 0.02 15.32 -8.12
C VAL A 181 -1.25 15.96 -7.56
N ARG A 182 -1.18 17.23 -7.13
CA ARG A 182 -2.33 17.93 -6.58
C ARG A 182 -3.46 18.05 -7.60
N GLU A 183 -3.18 18.56 -8.79
CA GLU A 183 -4.18 18.69 -9.85
C GLU A 183 -4.77 17.34 -10.23
N TYR A 184 -3.91 16.33 -10.42
CA TYR A 184 -4.32 14.97 -10.78
C TYR A 184 -5.23 14.34 -9.72
N ALA A 185 -4.79 14.36 -8.46
CA ALA A 185 -5.52 13.74 -7.36
C ALA A 185 -6.83 14.48 -7.09
N THR A 186 -6.87 15.81 -7.19
CA THR A 186 -8.11 16.58 -7.08
C THR A 186 -9.12 16.14 -8.13
N ILE A 187 -8.73 16.09 -9.42
CA ILE A 187 -9.64 15.67 -10.49
C ILE A 187 -10.17 14.26 -10.26
N VAL A 188 -9.27 13.30 -9.97
CA VAL A 188 -9.66 11.90 -9.73
C VAL A 188 -10.64 11.80 -8.55
N ARG A 189 -10.35 12.48 -7.44
CA ARG A 189 -11.16 12.42 -6.23
C ARG A 189 -12.52 13.06 -6.40
N THR A 190 -12.57 14.25 -6.99
CA THR A 190 -13.83 14.95 -7.25
C THR A 190 -14.71 14.12 -8.17
N LEU A 191 -14.17 13.59 -9.27
CA LEU A 191 -14.95 12.77 -10.20
C LEU A 191 -15.48 11.48 -9.56
N LEU A 192 -14.67 10.79 -8.74
CA LEU A 192 -15.08 9.55 -8.05
C LEU A 192 -16.10 9.78 -6.93
N ARG A 193 -16.15 10.97 -6.32
CA ARG A 193 -17.06 11.28 -5.20
C ARG A 193 -18.35 11.95 -5.66
N GLU A 194 -18.24 12.86 -6.61
CA GLU A 194 -19.33 13.75 -7.00
C GLU A 194 -19.95 13.32 -8.34
N GLY A 195 -19.32 12.39 -9.07
CA GLY A 195 -19.76 11.98 -10.41
C GLY A 195 -19.56 13.06 -11.47
N SER A 196 -19.00 14.22 -11.13
CA SER A 196 -18.65 15.27 -12.07
C SER A 196 -17.49 16.10 -11.56
N VAL A 197 -16.74 16.71 -12.47
CA VAL A 197 -15.64 17.62 -12.13
C VAL A 197 -15.57 18.75 -13.16
N GLU A 198 -15.42 19.96 -12.65
CA GLU A 198 -15.02 21.14 -13.42
C GLU A 198 -13.72 21.69 -12.81
N PHE A 199 -12.62 21.49 -13.52
CA PHE A 199 -11.28 21.81 -13.06
C PHE A 199 -10.43 22.33 -14.22
N GLU A 200 -9.72 23.43 -13.98
CA GLU A 200 -8.78 24.04 -14.92
C GLU A 200 -7.50 24.40 -14.18
N GLY A 201 -6.48 23.55 -14.33
CA GLY A 201 -5.17 23.71 -13.73
C GLY A 201 -4.10 24.04 -14.75
N LYS A 202 -2.85 24.10 -14.29
CA LYS A 202 -1.70 24.35 -15.16
C LYS A 202 -1.32 23.13 -15.99
N HIS A 203 -1.60 21.94 -15.48
CA HIS A 203 -1.19 20.66 -16.07
C HIS A 203 -2.37 19.85 -16.60
N PHE A 204 -3.55 19.96 -15.98
CA PHE A 204 -4.74 19.23 -16.39
C PHE A 204 -5.98 20.12 -16.43
N THR A 205 -6.85 19.82 -17.41
CA THR A 205 -8.20 20.39 -17.50
C THR A 205 -9.20 19.25 -17.61
N ALA A 206 -10.27 19.31 -16.82
CA ALA A 206 -11.35 18.33 -16.86
C ALA A 206 -12.68 19.05 -16.64
N ARG A 207 -13.58 18.97 -17.62
CA ARG A 207 -14.97 19.44 -17.53
C ARG A 207 -15.85 18.28 -17.96
N ILE A 208 -16.12 17.37 -17.03
CA ILE A 208 -16.74 16.08 -17.36
C ILE A 208 -17.68 15.60 -16.26
N ARG A 209 -18.74 14.92 -16.68
CA ARG A 209 -19.65 14.13 -15.84
C ARG A 209 -19.43 12.66 -16.17
N TYR A 210 -19.39 11.82 -15.15
CA TYR A 210 -19.41 10.37 -15.28
C TYR A 210 -20.86 9.90 -15.19
N ASP A 211 -21.33 9.21 -16.23
CA ASP A 211 -22.75 8.87 -16.36
C ASP A 211 -23.11 7.52 -15.72
N ALA A 212 -22.13 6.65 -15.48
CA ALA A 212 -22.38 5.37 -14.83
C ALA A 212 -22.53 5.54 -13.30
N PRO A 213 -23.26 4.64 -12.62
CA PRO A 213 -23.41 4.67 -11.17
C PRO A 213 -22.06 4.59 -10.45
N LEU A 214 -21.97 5.28 -9.30
CA LEU A 214 -20.83 5.23 -8.38
C LEU A 214 -21.30 4.61 -7.06
N GLU A 215 -21.51 3.30 -7.05
CA GLU A 215 -22.10 2.58 -5.90
C GLU A 215 -21.08 2.24 -4.80
N HIS A 216 -19.79 2.27 -5.13
CA HIS A 216 -18.71 1.91 -4.22
C HIS A 216 -17.66 3.00 -4.10
N ASP A 217 -17.23 3.24 -2.86
CA ASP A 217 -16.09 4.10 -2.59
C ASP A 217 -14.78 3.49 -3.12
N VAL A 218 -13.92 4.35 -3.67
CA VAL A 218 -12.56 4.00 -4.09
C VAL A 218 -11.56 4.65 -3.14
N PRO A 219 -10.88 3.88 -2.27
CA PRO A 219 -9.76 4.38 -1.49
C PRO A 219 -8.61 4.84 -2.41
N VAL A 220 -8.21 6.10 -2.32
CA VAL A 220 -7.12 6.67 -3.11
C VAL A 220 -5.88 6.84 -2.24
N TYR A 221 -4.84 6.08 -2.55
CA TYR A 221 -3.55 6.18 -1.88
C TYR A 221 -2.58 7.00 -2.72
N LEU A 222 -1.83 7.89 -2.09
CA LEU A 222 -0.80 8.68 -2.78
C LEU A 222 0.59 8.24 -2.33
N ALA A 223 1.49 8.02 -3.28
CA ALA A 223 2.90 7.76 -2.99
C ALA A 223 3.64 9.05 -2.63
N GLY A 224 4.38 9.01 -1.53
CA GLY A 224 5.13 10.17 -1.08
C GLY A 224 6.06 9.87 0.08
N MET A 225 7.35 10.19 -0.07
CA MET A 225 8.32 10.00 1.02
C MET A 225 8.69 11.33 1.70
N ARG A 226 8.64 12.45 0.97
CA ARG A 226 9.06 13.76 1.51
C ARG A 226 7.90 14.46 2.22
N ALA A 227 8.21 15.27 3.23
CA ALA A 227 7.22 15.94 4.09
C ALA A 227 6.09 16.66 3.32
N LYS A 228 6.41 17.41 2.26
CA LYS A 228 5.40 18.10 1.44
C LYS A 228 4.47 17.12 0.70
N MET A 229 4.99 16.01 0.21
CA MET A 229 4.18 14.97 -0.44
C MET A 229 3.37 14.16 0.59
N ILE A 230 3.93 13.90 1.78
CA ILE A 230 3.18 13.26 2.87
C ILE A 230 2.00 14.13 3.28
N ARG A 231 2.22 15.44 3.45
CA ARG A 231 1.14 16.40 3.75
C ARG A 231 0.07 16.38 2.65
N LEU A 232 0.48 16.40 1.37
CA LEU A 232 -0.46 16.32 0.24
C LEU A 232 -1.23 15.00 0.21
N ALA A 233 -0.58 13.88 0.52
CA ALA A 233 -1.21 12.57 0.63
C ALA A 233 -2.28 12.55 1.72
N VAL A 234 -2.01 13.16 2.87
CA VAL A 234 -3.00 13.30 3.94
C VAL A 234 -4.11 14.27 3.56
N GLU A 235 -3.82 15.35 2.84
CA GLU A 235 -4.82 16.31 2.37
C GLU A 235 -5.84 15.65 1.42
N LEU A 236 -5.36 15.03 0.34
CA LEU A 236 -6.19 14.60 -0.79
C LEU A 236 -6.50 13.09 -0.81
N GLY A 237 -5.66 12.27 -0.19
CA GLY A 237 -5.77 10.82 -0.19
C GLY A 237 -6.48 10.25 1.05
N ASP A 238 -6.65 8.93 0.99
CA ASP A 238 -7.13 8.06 2.06
C ASP A 238 -6.02 7.19 2.64
N GLY A 239 -4.80 7.28 2.11
CA GLY A 239 -3.63 6.57 2.62
C GLY A 239 -2.33 6.97 1.94
N LEU A 240 -1.22 6.51 2.52
CA LEU A 240 0.14 6.79 2.07
C LEU A 240 0.85 5.51 1.62
N LEU A 241 1.45 5.55 0.42
CA LEU A 241 2.32 4.50 -0.07
C LEU A 241 3.79 4.91 0.06
N LEU A 242 4.60 4.02 0.63
CA LEU A 242 6.04 4.17 0.77
C LEU A 242 6.78 3.07 0.02
N TRP A 243 7.84 3.45 -0.68
CA TRP A 243 8.70 2.53 -1.41
C TRP A 243 10.00 2.29 -0.65
N LEU A 244 10.26 1.04 -0.26
CA LEU A 244 11.53 0.55 0.29
C LEU A 244 12.14 1.44 1.39
N CYS A 245 11.27 1.98 2.26
CA CYS A 245 11.70 2.82 3.37
C CYS A 245 12.21 1.97 4.54
N SER A 246 13.27 2.44 5.21
CA SER A 246 13.72 1.81 6.44
C SER A 246 12.68 1.96 7.56
N SER A 247 12.55 0.95 8.42
CA SER A 247 11.65 0.99 9.58
C SER A 247 11.91 2.22 10.48
N ARG A 248 13.18 2.62 10.61
CA ARG A 248 13.59 3.83 11.33
C ARG A 248 13.02 5.09 10.68
N TYR A 249 13.14 5.24 9.36
CA TYR A 249 12.61 6.40 8.65
C TYR A 249 11.08 6.49 8.77
N VAL A 250 10.39 5.36 8.64
CA VAL A 250 8.93 5.32 8.81
C VAL A 250 8.54 5.79 10.21
N ARG A 251 9.16 5.23 11.25
CA ARG A 251 8.84 5.55 12.65
C ARG A 251 9.21 6.98 13.03
N ASP A 252 10.40 7.44 12.68
CA ASP A 252 10.98 8.67 13.20
C ASP A 252 10.65 9.89 12.32
N THR A 253 10.25 9.68 11.06
CA THR A 253 9.97 10.78 10.11
C THR A 253 8.57 10.72 9.53
N VAL A 254 8.16 9.58 8.97
CA VAL A 254 6.88 9.50 8.26
C VAL A 254 5.69 9.56 9.21
N VAL A 255 5.68 8.75 10.27
CA VAL A 255 4.59 8.71 11.24
C VAL A 255 4.34 10.08 11.90
N PRO A 256 5.37 10.81 12.39
CA PRO A 256 5.19 12.17 12.89
C PRO A 256 4.62 13.13 11.84
N ALA A 257 5.12 13.09 10.60
CA ALA A 257 4.65 13.95 9.53
C ALA A 257 3.18 13.68 9.15
N VAL A 258 2.77 12.41 9.11
CA VAL A 258 1.37 12.02 8.89
C VAL A 258 0.49 12.52 10.03
N ARG A 259 0.90 12.32 11.30
CA ARG A 259 0.13 12.80 12.46
C ARG A 259 -0.08 14.32 12.43
N GLN A 260 0.98 15.06 12.13
CA GLN A 260 0.93 16.51 12.02
C GLN A 260 -0.03 16.95 10.92
N ALA A 261 0.07 16.36 9.72
CA ALA A 261 -0.82 16.68 8.62
C ALA A 261 -2.28 16.25 8.91
N CYS A 262 -2.49 15.12 9.58
CA CYS A 262 -3.82 14.67 9.98
C CYS A 262 -4.48 15.68 10.91
N ALA A 263 -3.74 16.19 11.91
CA ALA A 263 -4.22 17.25 12.79
C ALA A 263 -4.54 18.55 12.01
N GLU A 264 -3.69 18.93 11.05
CA GLU A 264 -3.90 20.10 10.19
C GLU A 264 -5.21 20.02 9.39
N PHE A 265 -5.54 18.84 8.85
CA PHE A 265 -6.72 18.63 8.00
C PHE A 265 -7.94 18.04 8.74
N GLY A 266 -7.90 17.97 10.08
CA GLY A 266 -8.98 17.40 10.88
C GLY A 266 -9.25 15.91 10.60
N LYS A 267 -8.25 15.16 10.10
CA LYS A 267 -8.34 13.72 9.86
C LYS A 267 -7.81 12.94 11.06
N SER A 268 -8.39 11.77 11.31
CA SER A 268 -7.86 10.83 12.29
C SER A 268 -6.63 10.13 11.74
N SER A 269 -5.49 10.28 12.42
CA SER A 269 -4.27 9.53 12.06
C SER A 269 -4.37 8.02 12.32
N ALA A 270 -5.36 7.58 13.12
CA ALA A 270 -5.63 6.15 13.33
C ALA A 270 -6.31 5.51 12.11
N ASP A 271 -7.06 6.31 11.35
CA ASP A 271 -7.83 5.86 10.18
C ASP A 271 -7.10 6.13 8.86
N PHE A 272 -5.87 6.67 8.91
CA PHE A 272 -5.06 6.95 7.73
C PHE A 272 -3.95 5.90 7.55
N PRO A 273 -4.17 4.85 6.73
CA PRO A 273 -3.20 3.78 6.54
C PRO A 273 -1.90 4.25 5.88
N ILE A 274 -0.78 3.86 6.48
CA ILE A 274 0.56 3.92 5.88
C ILE A 274 0.90 2.49 5.42
N ARG A 275 1.15 2.30 4.13
CA ARG A 275 1.61 1.03 3.56
C ARG A 275 3.03 1.20 3.05
N ALA A 276 3.96 0.39 3.57
CA ALA A 276 5.36 0.41 3.17
C ALA A 276 5.73 -0.88 2.46
N VAL A 277 6.21 -0.76 1.23
CA VAL A 277 6.78 -1.90 0.50
C VAL A 277 8.11 -2.27 1.15
N VAL A 278 8.23 -3.53 1.55
CA VAL A 278 9.45 -4.11 2.10
C VAL A 278 9.85 -5.33 1.29
N LEU A 279 11.15 -5.46 1.01
CA LEU A 279 11.68 -6.66 0.38
C LEU A 279 11.80 -7.76 1.43
N VAL A 280 11.18 -8.89 1.15
CA VAL A 280 11.29 -10.11 1.95
C VAL A 280 12.02 -11.14 1.11
N ARG A 281 13.06 -11.76 1.67
CA ARG A 281 13.77 -12.89 1.08
C ARG A 281 13.63 -14.09 2.01
N SER A 282 13.56 -15.28 1.44
CA SER A 282 13.62 -16.52 2.22
C SER A 282 15.05 -16.74 2.73
N ASP A 283 15.20 -17.55 3.78
CA ASP A 283 16.52 -17.90 4.32
C ASP A 283 17.33 -18.77 3.32
N GLU A 284 16.67 -19.54 2.45
CA GLU A 284 17.30 -20.33 1.38
C GLU A 284 17.95 -19.42 0.32
N ASP A 285 17.28 -18.33 -0.09
CA ASP A 285 17.83 -17.34 -1.04
C ASP A 285 19.05 -16.60 -0.47
N ARG A 286 19.11 -16.44 0.85
CA ARG A 286 20.22 -15.78 1.54
C ARG A 286 21.49 -16.64 1.53
N ALA A 287 21.34 -17.97 1.57
CA ALA A 287 22.47 -18.90 1.46
C ALA A 287 23.04 -18.90 0.03
N GLN A 288 22.19 -18.89 -0.99
CA GLN A 288 22.62 -18.85 -2.40
C GLN A 288 23.42 -17.57 -2.75
N ALA A 289 23.04 -16.42 -2.19
CA ALA A 289 23.70 -15.14 -2.47
C ALA A 289 25.12 -15.01 -1.85
N LYS A 290 25.46 -15.83 -0.85
CA LYS A 290 26.81 -15.85 -0.25
C LYS A 290 27.79 -16.76 -1.00
N VAL A 291 27.30 -17.64 -1.87
CA VAL A 291 28.14 -18.57 -2.66
C VAL A 291 28.64 -17.91 -3.96
N ASN A 292 28.03 -16.79 -4.36
CA ASN A 292 28.34 -16.07 -5.60
C ASN A 292 28.99 -14.68 -5.38
N LEU A 293 29.67 -14.47 -4.24
CA LEU A 293 30.54 -13.33 -3.96
C LEU A 293 31.96 -13.84 -3.67
#